data_AF-A0A7W0R3Z2-F1
#
_entry.id   AF-A0A7W0R3Z2-F1
#
_cell.length_a   1.000
_cell.length_b   1.000
_cell.length_c   1.000
_cell.angle_alpha   90.00
_cell.angle_beta   90.00
_cell.angle_gamma   90.00
#
_symmetry.space_group_name_H-M   'P 1'
#
loop_
_entity.id
_entity.type
_entity.pdbx_description
1 polymer ?
#
loop_
_entity_poly.entity_id
_entity_poly.type
_entity_poly.pdbx_seq_one_letter_code
_entity_poly.pdbx_strand_id
1 'polypeptide(L)'
;MFRRFHEKLKEQEGGFTLIELLVVILIIAILAAIAIPVFLKQREKGWTAQSESALKNAATAQESFGTANNGAYTSSVPALQSEGFNNVSGVTLSVVSATASGYCLKAVHAQPVPALFYSSTTGKPSPTACT
;
A
#
# COMPACT_ATOMS: atom_id res chain seq x y z
N MET A 1 40.81 37.54 -49.28
CA MET A 1 39.86 38.40 -48.55
C MET A 1 38.85 37.59 -47.71
N PHE A 2 39.17 36.42 -47.14
CA PHE A 2 38.20 35.68 -46.28
C PHE A 2 38.90 34.71 -45.31
N ARG A 3 39.71 35.22 -44.37
CA ARG A 3 40.43 34.35 -43.40
C ARG A 3 40.40 34.86 -41.95
N ARG A 4 39.28 35.45 -41.50
CA ARG A 4 39.19 36.01 -40.13
C ARG A 4 37.87 35.80 -39.38
N PHE A 5 37.03 34.84 -39.77
CA PHE A 5 35.78 34.57 -39.02
C PHE A 5 35.75 33.27 -38.20
N HIS A 6 36.78 32.43 -38.25
CA HIS A 6 36.79 31.14 -37.54
C HIS A 6 37.52 31.13 -36.18
N GLU A 7 37.99 32.27 -35.67
CA GLU A 7 38.78 32.30 -34.42
C GLU A 7 38.02 32.73 -33.15
N LYS A 8 36.71 32.98 -33.21
CA LYS A 8 35.90 33.36 -32.02
C LYS A 8 34.86 32.33 -31.57
N LEU A 9 35.03 31.06 -31.97
CA LEU A 9 34.26 29.94 -31.42
C LEU A 9 35.16 28.95 -30.68
N LYS A 10 36.26 29.44 -30.10
CA LYS A 10 37.08 28.67 -29.17
C LYS A 10 36.34 28.62 -27.84
N GLU A 11 35.52 27.59 -27.71
CA GLU A 11 35.25 26.85 -26.48
C GLU A 11 35.11 27.71 -25.22
N GLN A 12 33.91 28.25 -25.01
CA GLN A 12 33.39 28.33 -23.64
C GLN A 12 32.95 26.91 -23.21
N GLU A 13 33.90 25.98 -23.15
CA GLU A 13 33.70 24.76 -22.37
C GLU A 13 33.84 25.16 -20.90
N GLY A 14 32.75 25.69 -20.34
CA GLY A 14 32.64 25.96 -18.91
C GLY A 14 32.69 24.63 -18.16
N GLY A 15 33.84 24.33 -17.55
CA GLY A 15 33.99 23.18 -16.67
C GLY A 15 33.11 23.32 -15.43
N PHE A 16 32.49 22.22 -15.00
CA PHE A 16 31.71 22.13 -13.77
C PHE A 16 32.63 22.37 -12.56
N THR A 17 32.33 23.33 -11.69
CA THR A 17 33.18 23.57 -10.52
C THR A 17 32.90 22.53 -9.42
N LEU A 18 33.93 22.14 -8.67
CA LEU A 18 33.75 21.25 -7.51
C LEU A 18 32.84 21.87 -6.44
N ILE A 19 32.82 23.20 -6.35
CA ILE A 19 31.96 23.94 -5.41
C ILE A 19 30.49 23.83 -5.81
N GLU A 20 30.17 23.94 -7.10
CA GLU A 20 28.80 23.75 -7.59
C GLU A 20 28.30 22.35 -7.27
N LEU A 21 29.14 21.33 -7.46
CA LEU A 21 28.76 19.94 -7.17
C LEU A 21 28.58 19.73 -5.67
N LEU A 22 29.42 20.36 -4.84
CA LEU A 22 29.35 20.30 -3.38
C LEU A 22 28.05 20.91 -2.83
N VAL A 23 27.64 22.07 -3.34
CA VAL A 23 26.40 22.70 -2.89
C VAL A 23 25.17 21.88 -3.29
N VAL A 24 25.19 21.26 -4.48
CA VAL A 24 24.09 20.41 -4.95
C VAL A 24 23.91 19.17 -4.05
N ILE A 25 24.99 18.45 -3.74
CA ILE A 25 24.90 17.27 -2.87
C ILE A 25 24.46 17.64 -1.45
N LEU A 26 24.85 18.83 -0.97
CA LEU A 26 24.43 19.35 0.34
C LEU A 26 22.92 19.60 0.38
N ILE A 27 22.35 20.21 -0.65
CA ILE A 27 20.90 20.43 -0.74
C ILE A 27 20.15 19.09 -0.86
N ILE A 28 20.61 18.17 -1.70
CA ILE A 28 19.99 16.84 -1.85
C ILE A 28 20.05 16.06 -0.53
N ALA A 29 21.14 16.14 0.23
CA ALA A 29 21.26 15.49 1.53
C ALA A 29 20.22 15.99 2.54
N ILE A 30 19.98 17.32 2.59
CA ILE A 30 18.96 17.92 3.46
C ILE A 30 17.56 17.44 3.06
N LEU A 31 17.25 17.46 1.75
CA LEU A 31 15.94 17.01 1.26
C LEU A 31 15.72 15.51 1.51
N ALA A 32 16.73 14.68 1.24
CA ALA A 32 16.66 13.24 1.43
C ALA A 32 16.45 12.85 2.91
N ALA A 33 17.10 13.56 3.83
CA ALA A 33 16.97 13.33 5.27
C ALA A 33 15.51 13.44 5.76
N ILE A 34 14.71 14.34 5.16
CA ILE A 34 13.28 14.52 5.50
C ILE A 34 12.40 13.62 4.63
N ALA A 35 12.70 13.54 3.33
CA ALA A 35 11.86 12.84 2.37
C ALA A 35 11.80 11.33 2.60
N ILE A 36 12.94 10.69 2.93
CA ILE A 36 13.01 9.23 3.12
C ILE A 36 12.09 8.74 4.25
N PRO A 37 12.17 9.25 5.50
CA PRO A 37 11.32 8.75 6.58
C PRO A 37 9.84 9.04 6.33
N VAL A 38 9.50 10.18 5.69
CA VAL A 38 8.12 10.51 5.33
C VAL A 38 7.60 9.53 4.27
N PHE A 39 8.38 9.27 3.22
CA PHE A 39 8.01 8.33 2.17
C PHE A 39 7.78 6.92 2.71
N LEU A 40 8.66 6.43 3.58
CA LEU A 40 8.51 5.11 4.21
C LEU A 40 7.21 4.99 5.01
N LYS A 41 6.88 6.00 5.83
CA LYS A 41 5.62 6.03 6.60
C LYS A 41 4.39 6.08 5.70
N GLN A 42 4.44 6.82 4.59
CA GLN A 42 3.32 6.87 3.63
C GLN A 42 3.13 5.52 2.93
N ARG A 43 4.22 4.84 2.61
CA ARG A 43 4.19 3.50 2.03
C ARG A 43 3.58 2.47 2.99
N GLU A 44 3.95 2.52 4.27
CA GLU A 44 3.34 1.70 5.32
C GLU A 44 1.83 1.94 5.44
N LYS A 45 1.40 3.21 5.47
CA LYS A 45 -0.03 3.56 5.46
C LYS A 45 -0.75 3.01 4.22
N GLY A 46 -0.09 3.02 3.06
CA GLY A 46 -0.62 2.44 1.82
C GLY A 46 -0.82 0.91 1.91
N TRP A 47 0.09 0.19 2.56
CA TRP A 47 -0.06 -1.26 2.79
C TRP A 47 -1.18 -1.58 3.79
N THR A 48 -1.30 -0.77 4.85
CA THR A 48 -2.42 -0.88 5.80
C THR A 48 -3.75 -0.61 5.11
N ALA A 49 -3.86 0.46 4.31
CA ALA A 49 -5.07 0.79 3.56
C ALA A 49 -5.46 -0.29 2.54
N GLN A 50 -4.49 -0.95 1.89
CA GLN A 50 -4.74 -2.10 1.04
C GLN A 50 -5.38 -3.26 1.82
N SER A 51 -4.86 -3.56 3.01
CA SER A 51 -5.40 -4.61 3.88
C SER A 51 -6.81 -4.27 4.39
N GLU A 52 -7.07 -3.00 4.73
CA GLU A 52 -8.41 -2.52 5.09
C GLU A 52 -9.41 -2.67 3.95
N SER A 53 -9.02 -2.32 2.73
CA SER A 53 -9.86 -2.47 1.54
C SER A 53 -10.18 -3.93 1.27
N ALA A 54 -9.19 -4.82 1.35
CA ALA A 54 -9.38 -6.26 1.22
C ALA A 54 -10.38 -6.80 2.23
N LEU A 55 -10.28 -6.39 3.50
CA LEU A 55 -11.22 -6.79 4.56
C LEU A 55 -12.64 -6.30 4.29
N LYS A 56 -12.82 -5.06 3.84
CA LYS A 56 -14.15 -4.52 3.51
C LYS A 56 -14.79 -5.26 2.34
N ASN A 57 -14.02 -5.53 1.29
CA ASN A 57 -14.51 -6.31 0.14
C ASN A 57 -14.86 -7.74 0.54
N ALA A 58 -14.05 -8.38 1.39
CA ALA A 58 -14.34 -9.70 1.93
C ALA A 58 -15.57 -9.71 2.84
N ALA A 59 -15.78 -8.65 3.64
CA ALA A 59 -16.98 -8.49 4.45
C ALA A 59 -18.22 -8.37 3.56
N THR A 60 -18.18 -7.57 2.49
CA THR A 60 -19.28 -7.51 1.52
C THR A 60 -19.57 -8.88 0.89
N ALA A 61 -18.53 -9.66 0.56
CA ALA A 61 -18.71 -11.02 0.05
C ALA A 61 -19.30 -11.98 1.11
N GLN A 62 -18.97 -11.81 2.41
CA GLN A 62 -19.61 -12.56 3.49
C GLN A 62 -21.10 -12.24 3.60
N GLU A 63 -21.48 -10.97 3.51
CA GLU A 63 -22.91 -10.56 3.53
C GLU A 63 -23.67 -11.10 2.31
N SER A 64 -23.03 -11.09 1.12
CA SER A 64 -23.60 -11.71 -0.09
C SER A 64 -23.80 -13.22 0.11
N PHE A 65 -22.77 -13.92 0.60
CA PHE A 65 -22.84 -15.34 0.91
C PHE A 65 -23.97 -15.64 1.90
N GLY A 66 -24.08 -14.86 2.98
CA GLY A 66 -25.13 -14.99 3.99
C GLY A 66 -26.52 -14.83 3.39
N THR A 67 -26.71 -13.86 2.50
CA THR A 67 -27.98 -13.66 1.80
C THR A 67 -28.36 -14.87 0.92
N ALA A 68 -27.39 -15.48 0.24
CA ALA A 68 -27.60 -16.66 -0.59
C ALA A 68 -27.77 -17.96 0.22
N ASN A 69 -27.28 -18.01 1.46
CA ASN A 69 -27.19 -19.22 2.28
C ASN A 69 -27.99 -19.10 3.60
N ASN A 70 -29.20 -18.55 3.54
CA ASN A 70 -30.14 -18.46 4.68
C ASN A 70 -29.53 -17.84 5.96
N GLY A 71 -28.67 -16.82 5.81
CA GLY A 71 -27.99 -16.12 6.90
C GLY A 71 -26.75 -16.83 7.45
N ALA A 72 -26.31 -17.95 6.85
CA ALA A 72 -25.08 -18.62 7.26
C ALA A 72 -23.85 -17.95 6.63
N TYR A 73 -22.86 -17.61 7.45
CA TYR A 73 -21.56 -17.12 6.99
C TYR A 73 -20.57 -18.27 6.76
N THR A 74 -19.58 -18.05 5.89
CA THR A 74 -18.63 -19.10 5.49
C THR A 74 -17.25 -18.93 6.10
N SER A 75 -16.60 -20.03 6.50
CA SER A 75 -15.19 -20.03 6.88
C SER A 75 -14.23 -20.25 5.68
N SER A 76 -14.78 -20.48 4.49
CA SER A 76 -14.03 -20.78 3.27
C SER A 76 -13.77 -19.51 2.46
N VAL A 77 -12.49 -19.12 2.33
CA VAL A 77 -12.09 -18.01 1.44
C VAL A 77 -12.49 -18.28 -0.02
N PRO A 78 -12.32 -19.49 -0.59
CA PRO A 78 -12.83 -19.80 -1.93
C PRO A 78 -14.34 -19.56 -2.10
N ALA A 79 -15.15 -19.81 -1.06
CA ALA A 79 -16.58 -19.54 -1.11
C ALA A 79 -16.89 -18.03 -1.15
N LEU A 80 -16.01 -17.18 -0.63
CA LEU A 80 -16.13 -15.73 -0.80
C LEU A 80 -15.74 -15.29 -2.20
N GLN A 81 -14.83 -16.00 -2.86
CA GLN A 81 -14.42 -15.69 -4.22
C GLN A 81 -15.54 -15.94 -5.23
N SER A 82 -16.37 -16.96 -5.01
CA SER A 82 -17.61 -17.15 -5.79
C SER A 82 -18.62 -16.03 -5.59
N GLU A 83 -18.52 -15.29 -4.48
CA GLU A 83 -19.35 -14.11 -4.16
C GLU A 83 -18.67 -12.78 -4.54
N GLY A 84 -17.63 -12.83 -5.39
CA GLY A 84 -16.98 -11.64 -5.94
C GLY A 84 -15.82 -11.07 -5.11
N PHE A 85 -15.40 -11.73 -4.03
CA PHE A 85 -14.13 -11.39 -3.37
C PHE A 85 -12.95 -11.72 -4.29
N ASN A 86 -12.12 -10.72 -4.57
CA ASN A 86 -10.88 -10.91 -5.31
C ASN A 86 -9.68 -10.77 -4.38
N ASN A 87 -8.70 -11.68 -4.52
CA ASN A 87 -7.45 -11.58 -3.78
C ASN A 87 -6.74 -10.27 -4.13
N VAL A 88 -6.28 -9.58 -3.10
CA VAL A 88 -5.47 -8.37 -3.24
C VAL A 88 -4.00 -8.76 -3.19
N SER A 89 -3.21 -8.30 -4.17
CA SER A 89 -1.79 -8.61 -4.23
C SER A 89 -1.09 -8.17 -2.94
N GLY A 90 -0.32 -9.08 -2.34
CA GLY A 90 0.40 -8.82 -1.10
C GLY A 90 -0.46 -8.85 0.17
N VAL A 91 -1.75 -9.18 0.09
CA VAL A 91 -2.62 -9.36 1.26
C VAL A 91 -3.14 -10.80 1.31
N THR A 92 -2.86 -11.48 2.41
CA THR A 92 -3.42 -12.80 2.72
C THR A 92 -4.65 -12.63 3.60
N LEU A 93 -5.82 -13.02 3.10
CA LEU A 93 -7.06 -13.07 3.85
C LEU A 93 -7.23 -14.44 4.52
N SER A 94 -7.70 -14.45 5.76
CA SER A 94 -8.16 -15.65 6.46
C SER A 94 -9.47 -15.36 7.20
N VAL A 95 -10.40 -16.31 7.19
CA VAL A 95 -11.60 -16.24 8.04
C VAL A 95 -11.25 -16.85 9.40
N VAL A 96 -11.28 -16.04 10.45
CA VAL A 96 -10.95 -16.46 11.82
C VAL A 96 -12.13 -17.20 12.45
N SER A 97 -13.35 -16.70 12.22
CA SER A 97 -14.58 -17.34 12.65
C SER A 97 -15.72 -16.97 11.70
N ALA A 98 -16.65 -17.91 11.51
CA ALA A 98 -17.90 -17.68 10.81
C ALA A 98 -18.98 -18.55 11.48
N THR A 99 -20.05 -17.91 11.94
CA THR A 99 -21.17 -18.54 12.65
C THR A 99 -22.47 -18.04 12.05
N ALA A 100 -23.62 -18.51 12.52
CA ALA A 100 -24.92 -17.95 12.09
C ALA A 100 -25.16 -16.51 12.58
N SER A 101 -24.38 -16.01 13.55
CA SER A 101 -24.61 -14.72 14.21
C SER A 101 -23.55 -13.67 13.86
N GLY A 102 -22.51 -14.05 13.10
CA GLY A 102 -21.44 -13.14 12.72
C GLY A 102 -20.18 -13.85 12.27
N TYR A 103 -19.22 -13.05 11.82
CA TYR A 103 -17.92 -13.52 11.32
C TYR A 103 -16.79 -12.58 11.73
N CYS A 104 -15.59 -13.13 11.75
CA CYS A 104 -14.34 -12.40 11.90
C CYS A 104 -13.39 -12.73 10.75
N LEU A 105 -12.88 -11.69 10.12
CA LEU A 105 -11.88 -11.77 9.06
C LEU A 105 -10.55 -11.23 9.58
N LYS A 106 -9.45 -11.78 9.07
CA LYS A 106 -8.09 -11.29 9.33
C LYS A 106 -7.36 -11.11 8.01
N ALA A 107 -6.68 -9.98 7.86
CA ALA A 107 -5.80 -9.69 6.74
C ALA A 107 -4.38 -9.47 7.24
N VAL A 108 -3.43 -10.10 6.56
CA VAL A 108 -1.99 -9.94 6.80
C VAL A 108 -1.33 -9.50 5.50
N HIS A 109 -0.62 -8.38 5.54
CA HIS A 109 0.15 -7.92 4.38
C HIS A 109 1.52 -8.63 4.33
N ALA A 110 2.08 -8.83 3.15
CA ALA A 110 3.41 -9.41 2.94
C ALA A 110 4.56 -8.50 3.42
N GLN A 111 4.24 -7.25 3.77
CA GLN A 111 5.19 -6.26 4.28
C GLN A 111 4.96 -6.13 5.79
N PRO A 112 5.95 -5.68 6.58
CA PRO A 112 5.89 -5.70 8.03
C PRO A 112 4.98 -4.60 8.61
N VAL A 113 3.70 -4.63 8.24
CA VAL A 113 2.64 -3.82 8.84
C VAL A 113 1.78 -4.70 9.75
N PRO A 114 1.13 -4.12 10.78
CA PRO A 114 0.27 -4.87 11.68
C PRO A 114 -0.85 -5.60 10.94
N ALA A 115 -1.18 -6.81 11.39
CA ALA A 115 -2.36 -7.51 10.92
C ALA A 115 -3.62 -6.75 11.32
N LEU A 116 -4.64 -6.78 10.45
CA LEU A 116 -5.94 -6.17 10.71
C LEU A 116 -7.02 -7.23 10.78
N PHE A 117 -8.05 -6.94 11.56
CA PHE A 117 -9.20 -7.78 11.80
C PHE A 117 -10.47 -6.99 11.47
N TYR A 118 -11.49 -7.68 10.99
CA TYR A 118 -12.82 -7.12 10.76
C TYR A 118 -13.85 -8.05 11.39
N SER A 119 -14.66 -7.50 12.30
CA SER A 119 -15.80 -8.22 12.88
C SER A 119 -17.09 -7.66 12.31
N SER A 120 -18.04 -8.54 11.99
CA SER A 120 -19.40 -8.13 11.61
C SER A 120 -20.11 -7.32 12.70
N THR A 121 -19.69 -7.44 13.97
CA THR A 121 -20.24 -6.66 15.09
C THR A 121 -19.71 -5.24 15.17
N THR A 122 -18.43 -5.02 14.83
CA THR A 122 -17.81 -3.69 14.89
C THR A 122 -17.94 -2.92 13.59
N GLY A 123 -18.12 -3.64 12.47
CA GLY A 123 -18.30 -3.06 11.13
C GLY A 123 -17.08 -2.33 10.59
N LYS A 124 -15.91 -2.43 11.24
CA LYS A 124 -14.70 -1.68 10.88
C LYS A 124 -13.42 -2.51 11.05
N PRO A 125 -12.43 -2.33 10.15
CA PRO A 125 -11.09 -2.87 10.36
C PRO A 125 -10.45 -2.34 11.64
N SER A 126 -9.75 -3.19 12.38
CA SER A 126 -9.09 -2.88 13.66
C SER A 126 -7.81 -3.72 13.81
N PRO A 127 -6.75 -3.19 14.44
CA PRO A 127 -5.56 -3.98 14.76
C PRO A 127 -5.79 -4.98 15.91
N THR A 128 -6.89 -4.83 16.66
CA THR A 128 -7.25 -5.73 17.75
C THR A 128 -7.95 -6.96 17.19
N ALA A 129 -7.53 -8.15 17.61
CA ALA A 129 -8.20 -9.40 17.26
C ALA A 129 -9.69 -9.37 17.64
N CYS A 130 -10.53 -10.05 16.85
CA CYS A 130 -11.94 -10.21 17.20
C CYS A 130 -12.03 -11.02 18.50
N THR A 131 -12.85 -10.53 19.43
CA THR A 131 -13.24 -11.18 20.68
C THR A 131 -14.60 -11.82 20.55
#